data_AF-A0A960URJ9-F1
#
_entry.id   AF-A0A960URJ9-F1
#
_cell.length_a   1.000
_cell.length_b   1.000
_cell.length_c   1.000
_cell.angle_alpha   90.00
_cell.angle_beta   90.00
_cell.angle_gamma   90.00
#
_symmetry.space_group_name_H-M   'P 1'
#
loop_
_entity.id
_entity.type
_entity.pdbx_description
1 polymer ?
#
loop_
_entity_poly.entity_id
_entity_poly.type
_entity_poly.pdbx_seq_one_letter_code
_entity_poly.pdbx_strand_id
1 'polypeptide(L)' 'YEDVSLQQAALAMVDNRIHAIVVADKATEKMIGIITSTDVLQYVAGMKP' A
#
# COMPACT_ATOMS: atom_id res chain seq x y z
N TYR A 1 -13.87 10.41 -2.95
CA TYR A 1 -12.55 9.80 -2.76
C TYR A 1 -12.74 8.30 -2.67
N GLU A 2 -12.34 7.62 -3.73
CA GLU A 2 -12.42 6.16 -3.90
C GLU A 2 -11.32 5.46 -3.09
N ASP A 3 -11.54 4.19 -2.73
CA ASP A 3 -10.52 3.40 -2.05
C ASP A 3 -9.32 3.18 -2.98
N VAL A 4 -8.11 3.22 -2.43
CA VAL A 4 -6.88 3.03 -3.19
C VAL A 4 -6.63 1.53 -3.37
N SER A 5 -6.53 1.08 -4.62
CA SER A 5 -6.17 -0.30 -4.95
C SER A 5 -4.69 -0.61 -4.67
N LEU A 6 -4.37 -1.89 -4.48
CA LEU A 6 -2.99 -2.34 -4.33
C LEU A 6 -2.11 -1.97 -5.53
N GLN A 7 -2.67 -2.01 -6.74
CA GLN A 7 -2.00 -1.63 -7.98
C GLN A 7 -1.62 -0.15 -7.98
N GLN A 8 -2.53 0.73 -7.53
CA GLN A 8 -2.24 2.16 -7.41
C GLN A 8 -1.16 2.43 -6.35
N ALA A 9 -1.21 1.74 -5.22
CA ALA A 9 -0.16 1.85 -4.20
C ALA A 9 1.21 1.39 -4.74
N ALA A 10 1.26 0.27 -5.46
CA ALA A 10 2.48 -0.23 -6.09
C ALA A 10 3.04 0.74 -7.14
N LEU A 11 2.18 1.35 -7.97
CA LEU A 11 2.59 2.36 -8.94
C LEU A 11 3.17 3.60 -8.24
N ALA A 12 2.49 4.08 -7.19
CA ALA A 12 2.96 5.22 -6.40
C ALA A 12 4.34 4.95 -5.75
N MET A 13 4.59 3.72 -5.29
CA MET A 13 5.90 3.31 -4.79
C MET A 13 7.00 3.44 -5.86
N VAL A 14 6.73 2.98 -7.09
CA VAL A 14 7.68 3.06 -8.21
C VAL A 14 7.93 4.51 -8.61
N ASP A 15 6.86 5.28 -8.84
CA ASP A 15 6.95 6.67 -9.34
C ASP A 15 7.70 7.57 -8.35
N ASN A 16 7.51 7.35 -7.05
CA ASN A 16 8.16 8.13 -6.00
C ASN A 16 9.47 7.54 -5.49
N ARG A 17 9.90 6.37 -6.01
CA ARG A 17 11.09 5.62 -5.53
C ARG A 17 11.07 5.35 -4.02
N ILE A 18 9.91 4.95 -3.51
CA ILE A 18 9.71 4.58 -2.10
C ILE A 18 9.27 3.12 -1.98
N HIS A 19 9.55 2.49 -0.84
CA HIS A 19 9.25 1.08 -0.60
C HIS A 19 8.11 0.85 0.40
N ALA A 20 7.56 1.91 0.98
CA ALA A 20 6.51 1.83 1.98
C ALA A 20 5.55 3.01 1.85
N ILE A 21 4.27 2.74 2.04
CA ILE A 21 3.20 3.75 2.07
C ILE A 21 2.45 3.60 3.39
N VAL A 22 2.23 4.72 4.07
CA VAL A 22 1.39 4.77 5.27
C VAL A 22 -0.07 4.68 4.87
N VAL A 23 -0.80 3.77 5.48
CA VAL A 23 -2.26 3.66 5.33
C VAL A 23 -2.91 4.46 6.45
N ALA A 24 -3.72 5.45 6.08
CA ALA A 24 -4.46 6.28 7.01
C ALA A 24 -5.96 6.03 6.87
N ASP A 25 -6.65 6.07 8.00
CA ASP A 25 -8.10 6.12 8.03
C ASP A 25 -8.56 7.45 7.44
N LYS A 26 -9.43 7.36 6.44
CA LYS A 26 -9.86 8.51 5.67
C LYS A 26 -10.73 9.49 6.46
N ALA A 27 -11.47 9.02 7.47
CA ALA A 27 -12.39 9.87 8.24
C ALA A 27 -11.67 10.62 9.37
N THR A 28 -10.63 10.01 9.93
CA THR A 28 -9.92 10.50 11.11
C THR A 28 -8.51 10.99 10.81
N GLU A 29 -8.01 10.75 9.60
CA GLU A 29 -6.62 11.00 9.15
C GLU A 29 -5.57 10.27 10.01
N LYS A 30 -6.00 9.34 10.85
CA LYS A 30 -5.09 8.59 11.71
C LYS A 30 -4.40 7.50 10.91
N MET A 31 -3.10 7.35 11.15
CA MET A 31 -2.35 6.19 10.67
C MET A 31 -2.96 4.90 11.26
N ILE A 32 -3.32 3.97 10.39
CA ILE A 32 -3.87 2.66 10.76
C ILE A 32 -2.97 1.50 10.32
N GLY A 33 -1.96 1.75 9.50
CA GLY A 33 -1.01 0.71 9.09
C GLY A 33 0.03 1.19 8.10
N ILE A 34 0.80 0.24 7.58
CA ILE A 34 1.79 0.43 6.53
C ILE A 34 1.61 -0.71 5.54
N ILE A 35 1.77 -0.41 4.26
CA ILE A 35 2.01 -1.40 3.22
C ILE A 35 3.40 -1.20 2.63
N THR A 36 4.13 -2.30 2.46
CA THR A 36 5.49 -2.32 1.91
C THR A 36 5.54 -3.03 0.56
N SER A 37 6.63 -2.83 -0.18
CA SER A 37 6.88 -3.59 -1.41
C SER A 37 6.93 -5.10 -1.16
N THR A 38 7.30 -5.55 0.04
CA THR A 38 7.30 -6.96 0.42
C THR A 38 5.88 -7.53 0.53
N ASP A 39 4.92 -6.74 1.02
CA ASP A 39 3.51 -7.15 1.07
C ASP A 39 2.92 -7.29 -0.34
N VAL A 40 3.27 -6.35 -1.23
CA VAL A 40 2.91 -6.42 -2.65
C VAL A 40 3.46 -7.69 -3.30
N LEU A 41 4.75 -8.00 -3.06
CA LEU A 41 5.38 -9.21 -3.58
C LEU A 41 4.74 -10.49 -3.06
N GLN A 42 4.45 -10.57 -1.76
CA GLN A 42 3.77 -11.72 -1.16
C GLN A 42 2.39 -11.93 -1.78
N TYR A 43 1.61 -10.85 -1.92
CA TYR A 43 0.29 -10.91 -2.54
C TYR A 43 0.35 -11.42 -3.98
N VAL A 44 1.26 -10.90 -4.80
CA VAL A 44 1.43 -11.32 -6.20
C VAL A 44 1.94 -12.77 -6.32
N ALA A 45 2.81 -13.18 -5.40
CA ALA A 45 3.29 -14.56 -5.32
C ALA A 45 2.21 -15.56 -4.88
N GLY A 46 0.99 -15.10 -4.57
CA GLY A 46 -0.07 -15.93 -4.02
C GLY A 46 0.24 -16.43 -2.61
N MET A 47 1.24 -15.83 -1.96
CA MET A 47 1.54 -16.08 -0.55
C MET A 47 0.46 -15.38 0.25
N LYS A 48 -0.39 -16.16 0.91
CA LYS A 48 -1.27 -15.59 1.92
C LYS A 48 -0.40 -15.11 3.10
N PRO A 49 -0.67 -13.92 3.66
CA PRO A 49 -0.24 -13.66 5.02
C PRO A 49 -0.84 -14.70 5.99
#